data_AF-A0A9E6VRM2-F1
#
_entry.id   AF-A0A9E6VRM2-F1
#
_cell.length_a   1.000
_cell.length_b   1.000
_cell.length_c   1.000
_cell.angle_alpha   90.00
_cell.angle_beta   90.00
_cell.angle_gamma   90.00
#
_symmetry.space_group_name_H-M   'P 1'
#
loop_
_entity.id
_entity.type
_entity.pdbx_description
1 polymer ?
#
loop_
_entity_poly.entity_id
_entity_poly.type
_entity_poly.pdbx_seq_one_letter_code
_entity_poly.pdbx_strand_id
1 'polypeptide(L)'
;MRNFEIVTRVAEYATESELPELSRNLLAEARKAAEKAYAPYSEFHVGAALLLENGTVVTGNNQENAAYPSGLCAERVAVFAAGAQFPDIPAQAIAISCKTPHFSIDTPLSPCGACRQVLAEYESRHKQPTLKKKK
;
A
#
# COMPACT_ATOMS: atom_id res chain seq x y z
N MET A 1 -9.03 8.40 -34.07
CA MET A 1 -8.81 8.91 -32.70
C MET A 1 -9.79 8.18 -31.78
N ARG A 2 -9.33 7.54 -30.70
CA ARG A 2 -10.21 6.92 -29.70
C ARG A 2 -10.18 7.81 -28.45
N ASN A 3 -11.33 8.31 -28.04
CA ASN A 3 -11.47 9.06 -26.80
C ASN A 3 -11.83 8.07 -25.69
N PHE A 4 -11.16 8.18 -24.55
CA PHE A 4 -11.50 7.41 -23.34
C PHE A 4 -11.44 8.34 -22.12
N GLU A 5 -12.34 8.09 -21.18
CA GLU A 5 -12.46 8.82 -19.92
C GLU A 5 -12.07 7.89 -18.76
N ILE A 6 -11.23 8.39 -17.84
CA ILE A 6 -10.80 7.65 -16.65
C ILE A 6 -11.34 8.38 -15.43
N VAL A 7 -12.29 7.74 -14.73
CA VAL A 7 -12.91 8.29 -13.52
C VAL A 7 -12.40 7.53 -12.30
N THR A 8 -11.92 8.26 -11.29
CA THR A 8 -11.51 7.71 -9.99
C THR A 8 -12.37 8.31 -8.89
N ARG A 9 -12.83 7.47 -7.95
CA ARG A 9 -13.57 7.91 -6.75
C ARG A 9 -12.64 7.86 -5.54
N VAL A 10 -12.58 8.95 -4.80
CA VAL A 10 -11.81 9.06 -3.56
C VAL A 10 -12.78 9.42 -2.44
N ALA A 11 -12.66 8.73 -1.30
CA ALA A 11 -13.33 9.10 -0.07
C ALA A 11 -12.26 9.55 0.93
N GLU A 12 -12.44 10.74 1.48
CA GLU A 12 -11.60 11.32 2.50
C GLU A 12 -12.37 11.35 3.82
N TYR A 13 -11.68 10.99 4.91
CA TYR A 13 -12.23 10.95 6.25
C TYR A 13 -11.45 11.91 7.12
N ALA A 14 -12.13 12.70 7.95
CA ALA A 14 -11.47 13.70 8.78
C ALA A 14 -10.69 13.05 9.93
N THR A 15 -11.17 11.90 10.39
CA THR A 15 -10.60 11.19 11.54
C THR A 15 -10.51 9.69 11.28
N GLU A 16 -9.55 9.03 11.93
CA GLU A 16 -9.40 7.58 11.87
C GLU A 16 -10.62 6.83 12.43
N SER A 17 -11.35 7.41 13.38
CA SER A 17 -12.57 6.83 13.94
C SER A 17 -13.68 6.66 12.90
N GLU A 18 -13.72 7.49 11.87
CA GLU A 18 -14.71 7.41 10.80
C GLU A 18 -14.41 6.29 9.79
N LEU A 19 -13.19 5.75 9.79
CA LEU A 19 -12.83 4.65 8.91
C LEU A 19 -13.63 3.39 9.29
N PRO A 20 -14.06 2.60 8.28
CA PRO A 20 -14.60 1.27 8.52
C PRO A 20 -13.64 0.41 9.35
N GLU A 21 -14.17 -0.47 10.18
CA GLU A 21 -13.37 -1.29 11.10
C GLU A 21 -12.24 -2.05 10.40
N LEU A 22 -12.54 -2.66 9.25
CA LEU A 22 -11.53 -3.36 8.43
C LEU A 22 -10.37 -2.43 8.04
N SER A 23 -10.69 -1.22 7.58
CA SER A 23 -9.69 -0.23 7.16
C SER A 23 -8.86 0.27 8.33
N ARG A 24 -9.47 0.47 9.51
CA ARG A 24 -8.75 0.85 10.74
C ARG A 24 -7.76 -0.23 11.17
N ASN A 25 -8.20 -1.49 11.19
CA ASN A 25 -7.35 -2.61 11.57
C ASN A 25 -6.17 -2.75 10.59
N LEU A 26 -6.43 -2.64 9.29
CA LEU A 26 -5.38 -2.71 8.27
C LEU A 26 -4.40 -1.53 8.36
N LEU A 27 -4.90 -0.32 8.65
CA LEU A 27 -4.07 0.86 8.88
C LEU A 27 -3.17 0.71 10.13
N ALA A 28 -3.69 0.12 11.20
CA ALA A 28 -2.91 -0.18 12.39
C ALA A 28 -1.75 -1.15 12.09
N GLU A 29 -1.98 -2.19 11.28
CA GLU A 29 -0.92 -3.09 10.83
C GLU A 29 0.11 -2.38 9.93
N ALA A 30 -0.33 -1.48 9.04
CA ALA A 30 0.58 -0.67 8.23
C ALA A 30 1.47 0.24 9.09
N ARG A 31 0.92 0.87 10.15
CA ARG A 31 1.70 1.65 11.12
C ARG A 31 2.73 0.80 11.85
N LYS A 32 2.33 -0.38 12.36
CA LYS A 32 3.26 -1.32 13.01
C LYS A 32 4.38 -1.77 12.07
N ALA A 33 4.09 -1.93 10.77
CA ALA A 33 5.10 -2.27 9.78
C ALA A 33 6.09 -1.12 9.56
N ALA A 34 5.63 0.13 9.55
CA ALA A 34 6.46 1.32 9.39
C ALA A 34 7.51 1.46 10.52
N GLU A 35 7.20 1.00 11.73
CA GLU A 35 8.15 0.95 12.86
C GLU A 35 9.42 0.14 12.57
N LYS A 36 9.34 -0.80 11.62
CA LYS A 36 10.43 -1.71 11.25
C LYS A 36 11.08 -1.36 9.92
N ALA A 37 10.79 -0.19 9.35
CA ALA A 37 11.38 0.26 8.11
C ALA A 37 12.91 0.37 8.23
N TYR A 38 13.63 -0.07 7.20
CA TYR A 38 15.05 0.23 7.05
C TYR A 38 15.17 1.45 6.14
N ALA A 39 15.23 2.63 6.75
CA ALA A 39 15.29 3.90 6.02
C ALA A 39 16.32 4.88 6.60
N PRO A 40 17.60 4.48 6.75
CA PRO A 40 18.59 5.33 7.41
C PRO A 40 19.02 6.54 6.57
N TYR A 41 18.69 6.59 5.28
CA TYR A 41 19.12 7.68 4.40
C TYR A 41 18.07 8.79 4.33
N SER A 42 16.77 8.45 4.29
CA SER A 42 15.70 9.43 4.29
C SER A 42 15.05 9.68 5.65
N GLU A 43 15.19 8.76 6.60
CA GLU A 43 14.46 8.72 7.88
C GLU A 43 12.93 8.84 7.66
N PHE A 44 12.46 8.44 6.47
CA PHE A 44 11.07 8.47 6.07
C PHE A 44 10.52 7.04 6.09
N HIS A 45 9.83 6.70 7.17
CA HIS A 45 9.40 5.34 7.44
C HIS A 45 8.01 5.12 6.87
N VAL A 46 7.87 4.17 5.96
CA VAL A 46 6.61 3.79 5.29
C VAL A 46 6.32 2.34 5.59
N GLY A 47 5.08 2.05 5.96
CA GLY A 47 4.57 0.70 6.14
C GLY A 47 3.32 0.48 5.29
N ALA A 48 3.14 -0.75 4.84
CA ALA A 48 2.00 -1.21 4.07
C ALA A 48 1.48 -2.52 4.65
N ALA A 49 0.16 -2.70 4.63
CA ALA A 49 -0.51 -3.93 5.00
C ALA A 49 -1.48 -4.32 3.90
N LEU A 50 -1.25 -5.48 3.28
CA LEU A 50 -2.04 -6.05 2.19
C LEU A 50 -2.93 -7.15 2.75
N LEU A 51 -4.24 -6.95 2.69
CA LEU A 51 -5.24 -7.94 3.03
C LEU A 51 -5.52 -8.82 1.81
N LEU A 52 -5.39 -10.12 1.96
CA LEU A 52 -5.75 -11.12 0.96
C LEU A 52 -7.19 -11.61 1.14
N GLU A 53 -7.82 -12.13 0.08
CA GLU A 53 -9.22 -12.61 0.13
C GLU A 53 -9.45 -13.78 1.10
N ASN A 54 -8.40 -14.50 1.50
CA ASN A 54 -8.47 -15.53 2.54
C ASN A 54 -8.36 -14.97 3.99
N GLY A 55 -8.33 -13.64 4.16
CA GLY A 55 -8.18 -12.97 5.45
C GLY A 55 -6.74 -12.83 5.95
N THR A 56 -5.74 -13.33 5.21
CA THR A 56 -4.33 -13.16 5.58
C THR A 56 -3.88 -11.72 5.36
N VAL A 57 -3.14 -11.16 6.32
CA VAL A 57 -2.51 -9.84 6.18
C VAL A 57 -1.01 -10.01 5.96
N VAL A 58 -0.52 -9.55 4.81
CA VAL A 58 0.90 -9.51 4.49
C VAL A 58 1.39 -8.07 4.65
N THR A 59 2.40 -7.86 5.48
CA THR A 59 2.96 -6.53 5.73
C THR A 59 4.26 -6.31 4.97
N GLY A 60 4.55 -5.05 4.69
CA GLY A 60 5.81 -4.59 4.11
C GLY A 60 6.16 -3.21 4.63
N ASN A 61 7.43 -2.85 4.56
CA ASN A 61 7.90 -1.52 4.89
C ASN A 61 9.00 -1.12 3.91
N ASN A 62 9.31 0.17 3.79
CA ASN A 62 10.36 0.57 2.87
C ASN A 62 11.73 0.06 3.34
N GLN A 63 12.50 -0.40 2.36
CA GLN A 63 13.83 -0.95 2.52
C GLN A 63 14.75 -0.16 1.61
N GLU A 64 15.53 0.75 2.20
CA GLU A 64 16.46 1.60 1.47
C GLU A 64 17.79 0.90 1.21
N ASN A 65 18.53 1.45 0.26
CA ASN A 65 19.86 0.98 -0.09
C ASN A 65 20.71 2.18 -0.52
N ALA A 66 22.01 2.18 -0.22
CA ALA A 66 22.91 3.26 -0.64
C ALA A 66 22.91 3.51 -2.16
N ALA A 67 22.72 2.46 -2.97
CA ALA A 67 22.65 2.58 -4.42
C ALA A 67 21.22 2.80 -4.89
N TYR A 68 20.82 4.05 -5.13
CA TYR A 68 19.48 4.36 -5.62
C TYR A 68 19.39 4.01 -7.12
N PRO A 69 18.29 3.39 -7.63
CA PRO A 69 17.01 3.11 -6.96
C PRO A 69 16.84 1.66 -6.48
N SER A 70 17.89 1.03 -5.93
CA SER A 70 17.85 -0.39 -5.51
C SER A 70 16.95 -0.65 -4.30
N GLY A 71 16.51 0.39 -3.60
CA GLY A 71 15.55 0.29 -2.52
C GLY A 71 14.13 -0.02 -2.99
N LEU A 72 13.31 -0.59 -2.09
CA LEU A 72 11.92 -0.92 -2.33
C LEU A 72 11.00 -0.12 -1.40
N CYS A 73 9.90 0.36 -1.97
CA CYS A 73 8.82 0.98 -1.20
C CYS A 73 8.01 -0.09 -0.46
N ALA A 74 7.32 0.31 0.61
CA ALA A 74 6.56 -0.59 1.46
C ALA A 74 5.51 -1.42 0.69
N GLU A 75 4.82 -0.79 -0.27
CA GLU A 75 3.79 -1.45 -1.07
C GLU A 75 4.39 -2.57 -1.92
N ARG A 76 5.55 -2.32 -2.54
CA ARG A 76 6.24 -3.34 -3.35
C ARG A 76 6.73 -4.50 -2.49
N VAL A 77 7.24 -4.22 -1.30
CA VAL A 77 7.64 -5.26 -0.35
C VAL A 77 6.43 -6.13 0.04
N ALA A 78 5.31 -5.53 0.42
CA ALA A 78 4.10 -6.27 0.80
C ALA A 78 3.53 -7.11 -0.37
N VAL A 79 3.43 -6.51 -1.55
CA VAL A 79 2.88 -7.17 -2.76
C VAL A 79 3.77 -8.31 -3.23
N PHE A 80 5.10 -8.13 -3.25
CA PHE A 80 6.01 -9.20 -3.67
C PHE A 80 6.10 -10.32 -2.64
N ALA A 81 6.06 -9.99 -1.34
CA ALA A 81 5.97 -11.00 -0.29
C ALA A 81 4.68 -11.84 -0.44
N ALA A 82 3.54 -11.18 -0.67
CA ALA A 82 2.28 -11.86 -0.90
C ALA A 82 2.32 -12.71 -2.18
N GLY A 83 2.85 -12.16 -3.27
CA GLY A 83 2.99 -12.88 -4.53
C GLY A 83 3.91 -14.11 -4.44
N ALA A 84 4.88 -14.12 -3.53
CA ALA A 84 5.78 -15.24 -3.31
C ALA A 84 5.19 -16.30 -2.35
N GLN A 85 4.51 -15.88 -1.28
CA GLN A 85 3.99 -16.78 -0.24
C GLN A 85 2.57 -17.28 -0.52
N PHE A 86 1.77 -16.48 -1.23
CA PHE A 86 0.36 -16.72 -1.52
C PHE A 86 0.05 -16.43 -3.00
N PRO A 87 0.74 -17.09 -3.96
CA PRO A 87 0.72 -16.73 -5.36
C PRO A 87 -0.66 -16.74 -6.01
N ASP A 88 -1.57 -17.57 -5.51
CA ASP A 88 -2.92 -17.82 -6.04
C ASP A 88 -4.03 -17.09 -5.27
N ILE A 89 -3.68 -16.27 -4.26
CA ILE A 89 -4.66 -15.57 -3.43
C ILE A 89 -4.71 -14.08 -3.82
N PRO A 90 -5.85 -13.58 -4.34
CA PRO A 90 -5.99 -12.18 -4.69
C PRO A 90 -5.90 -11.27 -3.46
N ALA A 91 -5.49 -10.04 -3.70
CA ALA A 91 -5.58 -8.99 -2.70
C ALA A 91 -6.99 -8.39 -2.67
N GLN A 92 -7.49 -8.14 -1.47
CA GLN A 92 -8.76 -7.50 -1.22
C GLN A 92 -8.60 -5.99 -0.97
N ALA A 93 -7.57 -5.59 -0.21
CA ALA A 93 -7.32 -4.21 0.15
C ALA A 93 -5.85 -3.99 0.55
N ILE A 94 -5.37 -2.75 0.46
CA ILE A 94 -4.08 -2.33 0.99
C ILE A 94 -4.24 -1.05 1.81
N ALA A 95 -3.62 -1.00 2.99
CA ALA A 95 -3.44 0.23 3.75
C ALA A 95 -1.97 0.63 3.75
N ILE A 96 -1.71 1.94 3.73
CA ILE A 96 -0.36 2.52 3.70
C ILE A 96 -0.30 3.60 4.77
N SER A 97 0.77 3.61 5.54
CA SER A 97 1.04 4.63 6.54
C SER A 97 2.49 5.05 6.48
N CYS A 98 2.77 6.26 6.96
CA CYS A 98 4.11 6.80 6.97
C CYS A 98 4.31 7.70 8.19
N LYS A 99 5.56 7.88 8.56
CA LYS A 99 6.01 8.82 9.58
C LYS A 99 7.45 9.23 9.34
N THR A 100 7.82 10.37 9.90
CA THR A 100 9.19 10.87 9.90
C THR A 100 9.39 11.76 11.13
N PRO A 101 10.60 11.82 11.71
CA PRO A 101 10.89 12.75 12.81
C PRO A 101 11.02 14.20 12.34
N HIS A 102 11.10 14.47 11.03
CA HIS A 102 11.46 15.80 10.52
C HIS A 102 10.29 16.79 10.37
N PHE A 103 9.07 16.30 10.18
CA PHE A 103 7.90 17.14 9.93
C PHE A 103 6.58 16.41 10.22
N SER A 104 5.50 17.17 10.44
CA SER A 104 4.15 16.63 10.54
C SER A 104 3.60 16.24 9.16
N ILE A 105 2.88 15.12 9.10
CA ILE A 105 2.21 14.65 7.88
C ILE A 105 0.71 14.85 8.10
N ASP A 106 0.21 15.98 7.61
CA ASP A 106 -1.18 16.39 7.81
C ASP A 106 -2.11 15.97 6.65
N THR A 107 -1.53 15.38 5.60
CA THR A 107 -2.27 14.88 4.44
C THR A 107 -1.88 13.44 4.09
N PRO A 108 -2.82 12.58 3.68
CA PRO A 108 -2.49 11.23 3.26
C PRO A 108 -1.54 11.21 2.07
N LEU A 109 -0.46 10.43 2.17
CA LEU A 109 0.45 10.22 1.05
C LEU A 109 -0.08 9.16 0.08
N SER A 110 0.12 9.42 -1.21
CA SER A 110 -0.28 8.49 -2.27
C SER A 110 0.90 7.61 -2.72
N PRO A 111 0.64 6.37 -3.17
CA PRO A 111 1.68 5.50 -3.72
C PRO A 111 2.43 6.16 -4.88
N CYS A 112 3.75 5.93 -4.95
CA CYS A 112 4.55 6.41 -6.07
C CYS A 112 4.17 5.68 -7.38
N GLY A 113 4.56 6.23 -8.54
CA GLY A 113 4.18 5.67 -9.84
C GLY A 113 4.58 4.20 -10.03
N ALA A 114 5.77 3.81 -9.55
CA ALA A 114 6.24 2.43 -9.61
C ALA A 114 5.38 1.48 -8.75
N CYS A 115 4.96 1.92 -7.56
CA CYS A 115 4.06 1.14 -6.70
C CYS A 115 2.68 0.99 -7.35
N ARG A 116 2.13 2.07 -7.95
CA ARG A 116 0.85 2.01 -8.66
C ARG A 116 0.89 1.00 -9.81
N GLN A 117 1.98 0.94 -10.57
CA GLN A 117 2.14 -0.03 -11.65
C GLN A 117 2.19 -1.48 -11.11
N VAL A 118 2.90 -1.72 -10.01
CA VAL A 118 2.96 -3.04 -9.36
C VAL A 118 1.59 -3.46 -8.83
N LEU A 119 0.85 -2.56 -8.21
CA LEU A 119 -0.52 -2.82 -7.75
C LEU A 119 -1.45 -3.16 -8.91
N ALA A 120 -1.40 -2.39 -10.00
CA ALA A 120 -2.20 -2.65 -11.20
C ALA A 120 -1.87 -4.00 -11.86
N GLU A 121 -0.59 -4.37 -11.93
CA GLU A 121 -0.17 -5.68 -12.45
C GLU A 121 -0.65 -6.83 -11.54
N TYR A 122 -0.52 -6.67 -10.22
CA TYR A 122 -0.98 -7.66 -9.24
C TYR A 122 -2.49 -7.90 -9.37
N GLU A 123 -3.26 -6.82 -9.52
CA GLU A 123 -4.70 -6.85 -9.77
C GLU A 123 -5.04 -7.59 -11.08
N SER A 124 -4.34 -7.25 -12.18
CA SER A 124 -4.50 -7.85 -13.50
C SER A 124 -4.24 -9.37 -13.48
N ARG A 125 -3.15 -9.79 -12.81
CA ARG A 125 -2.75 -11.19 -12.70
C ARG A 125 -3.84 -12.06 -12.08
N HIS A 126 -4.55 -11.53 -11.10
CA HIS A 126 -5.58 -12.25 -10.34
C HIS A 126 -6.99 -12.16 -10.96
N LYS A 127 -7.14 -11.49 -12.12
CA LYS A 127 -8.43 -11.24 -12.80
C LYS A 127 -9.50 -10.62 -11.88
N GLN A 128 -9.10 -10.00 -10.78
CA GLN A 128 -9.98 -9.42 -9.79
C GLN A 128 -9.52 -8.00 -9.47
N PRO A 129 -10.40 -7.00 -9.59
CA PRO A 129 -10.06 -5.65 -9.16
C PRO A 129 -9.93 -5.56 -7.63
N THR A 130 -8.71 -5.33 -7.11
CA THR A 130 -8.45 -4.84 -5.75
C THR A 130 -9.25 -3.57 -5.43
N LEU A 131 -9.52 -2.75 -6.45
CA LEU A 131 -10.44 -1.62 -6.36
C LEU A 131 -11.79 -2.04 -6.93
N LYS A 132 -12.74 -2.42 -6.05
CA LYS A 132 -14.12 -2.73 -6.47
C LYS A 132 -14.69 -1.59 -7.30
N LYS A 133 -14.75 -1.77 -8.62
CA LYS A 133 -15.54 -0.93 -9.53
C LYS A 133 -17.00 -1.14 -9.18
N LYS A 134 -17.53 -0.37 -8.21
CA LYS A 134 -18.98 -0.28 -7.99
C LYS A 134 -19.57 0.29 -9.28
N LYS A 135 -20.26 -0.57 -10.05
CA LYS A 135 -21.20 -0.15 -11.09
C LYS A 135 -22.21 0.82 -10.49
#